data_AF-A0A2A5XN58-F1
#
_entry.id   AF-A0A2A5XN58-F1
#
_cell.length_a   1.000
_cell.length_b   1.000
_cell.length_c   1.000
_cell.angle_alpha   90.00
_cell.angle_beta   90.00
_cell.angle_gamma   90.00
#
_symmetry.space_group_name_H-M   'P 1'
#
loop_
_entity.id
_entity.type
_entity.pdbx_description
1 polymer ?
#
loop_
_entity_poly.entity_id
_entity_poly.type
_entity_poly.pdbx_seq_one_letter_code
_entity_poly.pdbx_strand_id
1 'polypeptide(L)'
;NFIIHRSFSLVILALQLFITFLVYKKSEVETFYKKVSILMLSLICFEILVGAGMAYFQIPKILQPIHLILAFLIFGIQFYIMLINLKIKKIETL
;
A
#
# COMPACT_ATOMS: atom_id res chain seq x y z
N ASN A 1 6.17 -11.14 16.93
CA ASN A 1 6.71 -10.08 17.81
C ASN A 1 6.29 -8.71 17.33
N PHE A 2 5.85 -7.85 18.25
CA PHE A 2 5.42 -6.48 17.97
C PHE A 2 6.51 -5.62 17.29
N ILE A 3 7.77 -5.81 17.66
CA ILE A 3 8.92 -5.14 17.05
C ILE A 3 9.02 -5.49 15.56
N ILE A 4 8.87 -6.78 15.22
CA ILE A 4 8.93 -7.25 13.83
C ILE A 4 7.81 -6.60 13.00
N HIS A 5 6.59 -6.54 13.55
CA HIS A 5 5.45 -5.92 12.88
C HIS A 5 5.68 -4.43 12.57
N ARG A 6 6.22 -3.66 13.53
CA ARG A 6 6.59 -2.24 13.32
C ARG A 6 7.72 -2.07 12.30
N SER A 7 8.75 -2.90 12.37
CA SER A 7 9.83 -2.84 11.38
C SER A 7 9.34 -3.21 9.99
N PHE A 8 8.39 -4.14 9.89
CA PHE A 8 7.85 -4.61 8.62
C PHE A 8 6.99 -3.54 7.93
N SER A 9 6.20 -2.75 8.68
CA SER A 9 5.43 -1.65 8.09
C SER A 9 6.32 -0.55 7.49
N LEU A 10 7.50 -0.29 8.08
CA LEU A 10 8.49 0.61 7.51
C LEU A 10 9.08 0.08 6.20
N VAL A 11 9.32 -1.24 6.12
CA VAL A 11 9.77 -1.89 4.87
C VAL A 11 8.70 -1.75 3.78
N ILE A 12 7.43 -1.95 4.11
CA ILE A 12 6.31 -1.75 3.17
C ILE A 12 6.26 -0.30 2.68
N LEU A 13 6.37 0.67 3.58
CA LEU A 13 6.38 2.08 3.23
C LEU A 13 7.56 2.43 2.30
N ALA A 14 8.76 1.95 2.63
CA ALA A 14 9.95 2.16 1.82
C ALA A 14 9.80 1.55 0.41
N LEU A 15 9.24 0.34 0.31
CA LEU A 15 8.94 -0.31 -0.95
C LEU A 15 7.93 0.48 -1.78
N GLN A 16 6.85 0.98 -1.15
CA GLN A 16 5.85 1.79 -1.85
C GLN A 16 6.43 3.13 -2.33
N LEU A 17 7.29 3.79 -1.54
CA LEU A 17 8.01 4.99 -1.96
C LEU A 17 8.90 4.72 -3.16
N PHE A 18 9.64 3.61 -3.15
CA PHE A 18 10.47 3.19 -4.27
C PHE A 18 9.66 2.94 -5.53
N ILE A 19 8.53 2.23 -5.44
CA ILE A 19 7.61 1.99 -6.57
C ILE A 19 7.08 3.32 -7.11
N THR A 20 6.65 4.21 -6.21
CA THR A 20 6.15 5.54 -6.59
C THR A 20 7.23 6.32 -7.34
N PHE A 21 8.46 6.34 -6.84
CA PHE A 21 9.59 6.96 -7.53
C PHE A 21 9.80 6.40 -8.95
N LEU A 22 9.78 5.07 -9.11
CA LEU A 22 9.92 4.44 -10.43
C LEU A 22 8.79 4.81 -11.39
N VAL A 23 7.55 4.84 -10.91
CA VAL A 23 6.36 5.21 -11.71
C VAL A 23 6.47 6.67 -12.18
N TYR A 24 6.90 7.57 -11.30
CA TYR A 24 7.09 8.98 -11.63
C TYR A 24 8.27 9.21 -12.58
N LYS A 25 9.35 8.43 -12.45
CA LYS A 25 10.49 8.51 -13.36
C LYS A 25 10.17 8.02 -14.77
N LYS A 26 9.29 7.02 -14.91
CA LYS A 26 8.96 6.39 -16.22
C LYS A 26 7.87 7.10 -17.01
N SER A 27 6.99 7.87 -16.38
CA SER A 27 5.90 8.57 -17.06
C SER A 27 6.01 10.08 -16.88
N GLU A 28 6.04 10.83 -17.97
CA GLU A 28 5.95 12.29 -17.93
C GLU A 28 4.49 12.76 -17.75
N VAL A 29 3.53 12.05 -18.34
CA VAL A 29 2.08 12.36 -18.25
C VAL A 29 1.44 11.77 -16.99
N GLU A 30 0.34 12.34 -16.51
CA GLU A 30 -0.52 11.76 -15.47
C GLU A 30 -1.13 10.44 -15.95
N THR A 31 -0.67 9.32 -15.40
CA THR A 31 -1.14 7.98 -15.74
C THR A 31 -1.95 7.35 -14.60
N PHE A 32 -2.77 6.37 -14.93
CA PHE A 32 -3.47 5.53 -13.95
C PHE A 32 -2.54 5.05 -12.82
N TYR A 33 -1.32 4.61 -13.17
CA TYR A 33 -0.33 4.13 -12.21
C TYR A 33 0.20 5.20 -11.25
N LYS A 34 0.32 6.48 -11.68
CA LYS A 34 0.71 7.59 -10.79
C LYS A 34 -0.36 7.83 -9.73
N LYS A 35 -1.62 7.94 -10.15
CA LYS A 35 -2.76 8.14 -9.24
C LYS A 35 -2.88 7.01 -8.22
N VAL A 36 -2.77 5.77 -8.68
CA VAL A 36 -2.83 4.60 -7.80
C VAL A 36 -1.63 4.53 -6.86
N SER A 37 -0.43 4.90 -7.32
CA SER A 37 0.77 4.96 -6.46
C SER A 37 0.64 5.97 -5.33
N ILE A 38 0.09 7.17 -5.58
CA ILE A 38 -0.19 8.16 -4.54
C ILE A 38 -1.26 7.65 -3.57
N LEU A 39 -2.35 7.09 -4.10
CA LEU A 39 -3.43 6.53 -3.27
C LEU A 39 -2.90 5.46 -2.32
N MET A 40 -2.08 4.54 -2.83
CA MET A 40 -1.43 3.49 -2.05
C MET A 40 -0.51 4.07 -0.96
N LEU A 41 0.26 5.10 -1.28
CA LEU A 41 1.13 5.78 -0.31
C LEU A 41 0.30 6.40 0.83
N SER A 42 -0.80 7.08 0.48
CA SER A 42 -1.72 7.68 1.46
C SER A 42 -2.35 6.61 2.37
N LEU A 43 -2.84 5.51 1.79
CA LEU A 43 -3.44 4.41 2.55
C LEU A 43 -2.44 3.75 3.51
N ILE A 44 -1.20 3.49 3.06
CA ILE A 44 -0.15 2.90 3.90
C ILE A 44 0.24 3.84 5.05
N CYS A 45 0.36 5.15 4.79
CA CYS A 45 0.61 6.13 5.85
C CYS A 45 -0.52 6.13 6.88
N PHE A 46 -1.78 6.13 6.43
CA PHE A 46 -2.93 6.08 7.33
C PHE A 46 -2.97 4.78 8.15
N GLU A 47 -2.66 3.65 7.52
CA GLU A 47 -2.59 2.35 8.17
C GLU A 47 -1.50 2.29 9.26
N ILE A 48 -0.34 2.89 9.00
CA ILE A 48 0.73 3.02 10.00
C ILE A 48 0.30 3.91 11.16
N LEU A 49 -0.43 5.01 10.90
CA LEU A 49 -0.96 5.89 11.95
C LEU A 49 -1.98 5.17 12.83
N VAL A 50 -2.89 4.39 12.24
CA VAL A 50 -3.85 3.55 12.97
C VAL A 50 -3.12 2.50 13.81
N GLY A 51 -2.13 1.81 13.23
CA GLY A 51 -1.28 0.85 13.92
C GLY A 51 -0.50 1.47 15.09
N ALA A 52 0.07 2.66 14.90
CA ALA A 52 0.74 3.42 15.95
C ALA A 52 -0.26 3.85 17.04
N GLY A 53 -1.46 4.30 16.67
CA GLY A 53 -2.53 4.65 17.59
C GLY A 53 -2.87 3.49 18.54
N MET A 54 -2.99 2.27 18.03
CA MET A 54 -3.20 1.09 18.88
C MET A 54 -2.08 0.88 19.90
N ALA A 55 -0.84 1.24 19.57
CA ALA A 55 0.27 1.12 20.50
C ALA A 55 0.26 2.15 21.63
N TYR A 56 -0.21 3.37 21.34
CA TYR A 56 -0.27 4.45 22.34
C TYR A 56 -1.55 4.42 23.19
N PHE A 57 -2.67 3.96 22.63
CA PHE A 57 -3.99 3.97 23.27
C PHE A 57 -4.44 2.61 23.83
N GLN A 58 -3.52 1.70 24.11
CA GLN A 58 -3.83 0.38 24.70
C GLN A 58 -4.80 -0.46 23.85
N ILE A 59 -4.61 -0.48 22.53
CA ILE A 59 -5.43 -1.22 21.55
C ILE A 59 -6.93 -0.95 21.72
N PRO A 60 -7.42 0.25 21.36
CA PRO A 60 -8.85 0.55 21.37
C PRO A 60 -9.63 -0.42 20.48
N LYS A 61 -10.78 -0.89 20.97
CA LYS A 61 -11.63 -1.90 20.29
C LYS A 61 -11.99 -1.53 18.85
N ILE A 62 -12.03 -0.24 18.53
CA ILE A 62 -12.42 0.28 17.20
C ILE A 62 -11.22 0.36 16.25
N LEU A 63 -10.02 0.67 16.76
CA LEU A 63 -8.83 0.84 15.91
C LEU A 63 -8.36 -0.50 15.30
N GLN A 64 -8.57 -1.61 16.00
CA GLN A 64 -8.15 -2.93 15.51
C GLN A 64 -8.94 -3.38 14.26
N PRO A 65 -10.27 -3.30 14.20
CA PRO A 65 -11.02 -3.51 12.96
C PRO A 65 -10.63 -2.55 11.84
N ILE A 66 -10.43 -1.26 12.15
CA ILE A 66 -10.04 -0.26 11.15
C ILE A 66 -8.69 -0.61 10.51
N HIS A 67 -7.70 -0.99 11.33
CA HIS A 67 -6.40 -1.42 10.86
C HIS A 67 -6.51 -2.58 9.87
N LEU A 68 -7.25 -3.63 10.23
CA LEU A 68 -7.40 -4.81 9.37
C LEU A 68 -8.12 -4.48 8.05
N ILE A 69 -9.12 -3.61 8.07
CA ILE A 69 -9.83 -3.17 6.85
C ILE A 69 -8.89 -2.40 5.93
N LEU A 70 -8.05 -1.52 6.49
CA LEU A 70 -7.05 -0.78 5.72
C LEU A 70 -5.98 -1.72 5.14
N ALA A 71 -5.41 -2.63 5.93
CA ALA A 71 -4.49 -3.66 5.44
C ALA A 71 -5.09 -4.46 4.29
N PHE A 72 -6.35 -4.90 4.43
CA PHE A 72 -7.04 -5.66 3.40
C PHE A 72 -7.27 -4.85 2.13
N LEU A 73 -7.66 -3.57 2.26
CA LEU A 73 -7.84 -2.66 1.13
C LEU A 73 -6.54 -2.42 0.36
N ILE A 74 -5.44 -2.16 1.08
CA ILE A 74 -4.09 -1.98 0.51
C ILE A 74 -3.69 -3.23 -0.28
N PHE A 75 -3.85 -4.41 0.32
CA PHE A 75 -3.57 -5.68 -0.35
C PHE A 75 -4.46 -5.91 -1.58
N GLY A 76 -5.76 -5.64 -1.46
CA GLY A 76 -6.72 -5.79 -2.56
C GLY A 76 -6.39 -4.92 -3.77
N ILE A 77 -5.96 -3.67 -3.53
CA ILE A 77 -5.52 -2.77 -4.61
C ILE A 77 -4.22 -3.30 -5.25
N GLN A 78 -3.23 -3.74 -4.47
CA GLN A 78 -2.01 -4.34 -5.01
C GLN A 78 -2.31 -5.59 -5.87
N PHE A 79 -3.19 -6.45 -5.38
CA PHE A 79 -3.63 -7.64 -6.10
C PHE A 79 -4.36 -7.28 -7.40
N TYR A 80 -5.23 -6.27 -7.38
CA TYR A 80 -5.91 -5.78 -8.57
C TYR A 80 -4.93 -5.25 -9.63
N ILE A 81 -3.92 -4.46 -9.22
CA ILE A 81 -2.87 -3.98 -10.12
C ILE A 81 -2.09 -5.16 -10.73
N MET A 82 -1.78 -6.18 -9.93
CA MET A 82 -1.12 -7.40 -10.42
C MET A 82 -1.96 -8.08 -11.51
N LEU A 83 -3.27 -8.25 -11.30
CA LEU A 83 -4.17 -8.85 -12.28
C LEU A 83 -4.23 -8.04 -13.59
N ILE A 84 -4.30 -6.71 -13.50
CA ILE A 84 -4.28 -5.84 -14.69
C ILE A 84 -2.99 -6.07 -15.49
N ASN A 85 -1.84 -6.06 -14.83
CA ASN A 85 -0.54 -6.23 -15.52
C ASN A 85 -0.39 -7.63 -16.14
N LEU A 86 -0.89 -8.68 -15.47
CA LEU A 86 -0.91 -10.04 -16.03
C LEU A 86 -1.80 -10.12 -17.28
N LYS A 87 -2.96 -9.46 -17.27
CA LYS A 87 -3.85 -9.39 -18.44
C LYS A 87 -3.19 -8.64 -19.60
N ILE A 88 -2.53 -7.51 -19.35
CA ILE A 88 -1.83 -6.73 -20.38
C ILE A 88 -0.73 -7.57 -21.04
N LYS A 89 0.11 -8.23 -20.25
CA LYS A 89 1.20 -9.08 -20.77
C LYS A 89 0.68 -10.24 -21.64
N LYS A 90 -0.48 -10.81 -21.30
CA LYS A 90 -1.11 -11.86 -22.10
C LYS A 90 -1.60 -11.35 -23.46
N ILE A 91 -2.06 -10.10 -23.56
CA ILE A 91 -2.52 -9.51 -24.82
C ILE A 91 -1.32 -9.17 -25.74
N GLU A 92 -0.23 -8.65 -25.18
CA GLU A 92 0.98 -8.33 -25.96
C GLU A 92 1.73 -9.55 -26.51
N THR A 93 1.44 -10.75 -25.99
CA THR A 93 2.10 -12.00 -26.40
C THR A 93 1.29 -12.84 -27.40
N LEU A 94 0.09 -12.40 -27.76
CA LEU A 94 -0.77 -12.98 -28.80
C LEU A 94 -0.62 -12.20 -30.11
#